data_AF-A0A443RU58-F1
#
_entry.id   AF-A0A443RU58-F1
#
_cell.length_a   1.000
_cell.length_b   1.000
_cell.length_c   1.000
_cell.angle_alpha   90.00
_cell.angle_beta   90.00
_cell.angle_gamma   90.00
#
_symmetry.space_group_name_H-M   'P 1'
#
loop_
_entity.id
_entity.type
_entity.pdbx_description
1 polymer ?
#
loop_
_entity_poly.entity_id
_entity_poly.type
_entity_poly.pdbx_seq_one_letter_code
_entity_poly.pdbx_strand_id
1 'polypeptide(L)'
;ISRDAWHKRRATGGKRRPLRKKRKFELGRPAANTKIGVKRVHTVRTRGGNKKFRALRLDHGNFAWASERCTRKTRIIDVVYNASNNELVRTKTLVKNCIVLIDATPFRLWYENHYALPLGKKKGAKLVSQVWYSKRMHDE
;
A
#
# COMPACT_ATOMS: atom_id res chain seq x y z
N ILE A 1 20.72 2.90 -16.49
CA ILE A 1 19.56 2.16 -17.04
C ILE A 1 19.01 2.96 -18.22
N SER A 2 18.96 2.34 -19.40
CA SER A 2 18.40 2.97 -20.61
C SER A 2 17.15 2.21 -21.04
N ARG A 3 16.14 2.91 -21.54
CA ARG A 3 14.88 2.35 -22.04
C ARG A 3 14.85 2.25 -23.57
N ASP A 4 15.96 2.52 -24.24
CA ASP A 4 16.08 2.36 -25.69
C ASP A 4 16.02 0.89 -26.10
N ALA A 5 15.69 0.63 -27.37
CA ALA A 5 15.63 -0.71 -27.93
C ALA A 5 16.83 -1.01 -28.86
N TRP A 6 17.75 -0.07 -29.06
CA TRP A 6 18.84 -0.20 -30.02
C TRP A 6 19.89 -1.23 -29.58
N HIS A 7 20.02 -1.43 -28.28
CA HIS A 7 20.86 -2.50 -27.72
C HIS A 7 20.22 -3.90 -27.81
N LYS A 8 18.92 -4.01 -28.12
CA LYS A 8 18.21 -5.28 -28.29
C LYS A 8 18.36 -5.79 -29.73
N ARG A 9 18.20 -7.10 -29.92
CA ARG A 9 18.19 -7.73 -31.25
C ARG A 9 16.97 -7.30 -32.07
N ARG A 10 17.04 -7.43 -33.39
CA ARG A 10 15.87 -7.33 -34.28
C ARG A 10 14.90 -8.49 -34.00
N ALA A 11 13.65 -8.37 -34.45
CA ALA A 11 12.69 -9.47 -34.40
C ALA A 11 13.20 -10.71 -35.15
N THR A 12 13.97 -10.50 -36.23
CA THR A 12 14.66 -11.56 -36.99
C THR A 12 15.90 -12.15 -36.27
N GLY A 13 16.23 -11.70 -35.05
CA GLY A 13 17.41 -12.17 -34.30
C GLY A 13 18.73 -11.47 -34.65
N GLY A 14 18.80 -10.72 -35.76
CA GLY A 14 19.99 -9.99 -36.18
C GLY A 14 20.45 -8.91 -35.18
N LYS A 15 21.78 -8.77 -35.00
CA LYS A 15 22.39 -7.74 -34.14
C LYS A 15 22.24 -6.35 -34.77
N ARG A 16 21.86 -5.35 -33.97
CA ARG A 16 21.77 -3.95 -34.40
C ARG A 16 23.08 -3.22 -34.10
N ARG A 17 23.55 -2.39 -35.04
CA ARG A 17 24.66 -1.46 -34.77
C ARG A 17 24.13 -0.27 -33.96
N PRO A 18 24.81 0.16 -32.88
CA PRO A 18 24.42 1.36 -32.15
C PRO A 18 24.47 2.60 -33.05
N LEU A 19 23.35 3.29 -33.22
CA LEU A 19 23.24 4.49 -34.07
C LEU A 19 23.77 5.75 -33.37
N ARG A 20 23.60 5.84 -32.05
CA ARG A 20 23.89 7.04 -31.26
C ARG A 20 24.23 6.69 -29.81
N LYS A 21 24.80 7.66 -29.08
CA LYS A 21 24.97 7.59 -27.63
C LYS A 21 23.63 7.68 -26.89
N LYS A 22 23.59 7.22 -25.63
CA LYS A 22 22.41 7.25 -24.75
C LYS A 22 21.89 8.68 -24.54
N ARG A 23 20.57 8.86 -24.53
CA ARG A 23 19.93 10.18 -24.38
C ARG A 23 19.14 10.30 -23.08
N LYS A 24 19.06 11.53 -22.56
CA LYS A 24 18.38 11.82 -21.28
C LYS A 24 16.89 11.45 -21.30
N PHE A 25 16.20 11.56 -22.43
CA PHE A 25 14.78 11.22 -22.52
C PHE A 25 14.49 9.71 -22.50
N GLU A 26 15.50 8.86 -22.72
CA GLU A 26 15.41 7.40 -22.63
C GLU A 26 15.82 6.86 -21.25
N LEU A 27 16.04 7.73 -20.24
CA LEU A 27 16.53 7.26 -18.95
C LEU A 27 15.54 6.31 -18.25
N GLY A 28 16.09 5.25 -17.65
CA GLY A 28 15.44 4.48 -16.59
C GLY A 28 15.94 4.89 -15.21
N ARG A 29 15.25 4.44 -14.16
CA ARG A 29 15.64 4.65 -12.76
C ARG A 29 15.55 3.32 -12.01
N PRO A 30 16.33 3.11 -10.94
CA PRO A 30 16.23 1.90 -10.12
C PRO A 30 14.84 1.79 -9.48
N ALA A 31 14.41 0.56 -9.19
CA ALA A 31 13.17 0.28 -8.48
C ALA A 31 13.19 0.85 -7.05
N ALA A 32 12.00 1.00 -6.47
CA ALA A 32 11.86 1.52 -5.10
C ALA A 32 11.95 0.42 -4.03
N ASN A 33 11.45 -0.79 -4.34
CA ASN A 33 11.35 -1.93 -3.42
C ASN A 33 10.75 -1.54 -2.07
N THR A 34 9.61 -0.85 -2.11
CA THR A 34 8.91 -0.32 -0.94
C THR A 34 8.65 -1.40 0.09
N LYS A 35 9.08 -1.18 1.33
CA LYS A 35 8.87 -2.12 2.46
C LYS A 35 7.82 -1.61 3.44
N ILE A 36 7.34 -2.51 4.28
CA ILE A 36 6.53 -2.12 5.44
C ILE A 36 7.45 -1.49 6.49
N GLY A 37 7.05 -0.33 7.05
CA GLY A 37 7.77 0.34 8.13
C GLY A 37 7.56 1.85 8.16
N VAL A 38 8.25 2.54 9.06
CA VAL A 38 8.11 3.99 9.27
C VAL A 38 8.20 4.75 7.94
N LYS A 39 7.18 5.57 7.68
CA LYS A 39 7.01 6.31 6.43
C LYS A 39 8.30 7.03 6.01
N ARG A 40 8.85 6.60 4.87
CA ARG A 40 10.01 7.26 4.23
C ARG A 40 9.73 7.38 2.74
N VAL A 41 9.61 8.63 2.27
CA VAL A 41 9.29 8.95 0.87
C VAL A 41 10.31 9.96 0.35
N HIS A 42 10.93 9.65 -0.79
CA HIS A 42 11.86 10.56 -1.46
C HIS A 42 11.19 11.17 -2.69
N THR A 43 11.30 12.49 -2.85
CA THR A 43 10.81 13.18 -4.04
C THR A 43 11.84 13.07 -5.17
N VAL A 44 11.40 12.70 -6.36
CA VAL A 44 12.25 12.58 -7.55
C VAL A 44 11.78 13.57 -8.61
N ARG A 45 12.65 14.51 -8.99
CA ARG A 45 12.39 15.43 -10.11
C ARG A 45 12.42 14.71 -11.45
N THR A 46 11.44 14.99 -12.31
CA THR A 46 11.28 14.37 -13.63
C THR A 46 11.20 15.44 -14.73
N ARG A 47 11.02 15.01 -16.00
CA ARG A 47 10.98 15.92 -17.15
C ARG A 47 9.83 16.93 -17.01
N GLY A 48 10.07 18.17 -17.43
CA GLY A 48 9.06 19.24 -17.37
C GLY A 48 8.80 19.78 -15.96
N GLY A 49 9.68 19.54 -14.98
CA GLY A 49 9.51 20.06 -13.61
C GLY A 49 8.64 19.18 -12.71
N ASN A 50 7.95 18.18 -13.26
CA ASN A 50 7.10 17.24 -12.52
C ASN A 50 7.85 16.50 -11.41
N LYS A 51 7.15 16.18 -10.32
CA LYS A 51 7.66 15.42 -9.17
C LYS A 51 7.01 14.04 -9.12
N LYS A 52 7.79 13.00 -8.84
CA LYS A 52 7.29 11.66 -8.49
C LYS A 52 7.73 11.32 -7.08
N PHE A 53 6.81 10.80 -6.28
CA PHE A 53 7.07 10.40 -4.90
C PHE A 53 7.43 8.92 -4.85
N ARG A 54 8.69 8.63 -4.50
CA ARG A 54 9.18 7.27 -4.35
C ARG A 54 9.12 6.87 -2.89
N ALA A 55 8.11 6.07 -2.55
CA ALA A 55 8.06 5.44 -1.25
C ALA A 55 9.18 4.39 -1.12
N LEU A 56 9.91 4.42 -0.01
CA LEU A 56 10.88 3.39 0.37
C LEU A 56 10.31 2.53 1.50
N ARG A 57 9.58 3.17 2.43
CA ARG A 57 8.87 2.52 3.52
C ARG A 57 7.51 3.17 3.72
N LEU A 58 6.48 2.35 3.95
CA LEU A 58 5.13 2.77 4.31
C LEU A 58 4.57 1.81 5.36
N ASP A 59 3.83 2.33 6.32
CA ASP A 59 3.17 1.57 7.38
C ASP A 59 1.64 1.67 7.30
N HIS A 60 1.11 2.77 6.75
CA HIS A 60 -0.31 3.00 6.57
C HIS A 60 -0.70 3.15 5.09
N GLY A 61 -1.94 2.75 4.77
CA GLY A 61 -2.58 2.97 3.49
C GLY A 61 -4.02 3.45 3.66
N ASN A 62 -4.63 3.98 2.59
CA ASN A 62 -6.06 4.25 2.55
C ASN A 62 -6.74 3.10 1.80
N PHE A 63 -7.59 2.35 2.50
CA PHE A 63 -8.26 1.17 1.97
C PHE A 63 -9.76 1.44 1.85
N ALA A 64 -10.39 0.83 0.85
CA ALA A 64 -11.81 1.00 0.54
C ALA A 64 -12.57 -0.30 0.78
N TRP A 65 -13.64 -0.23 1.55
CA TRP A 65 -14.67 -1.26 1.65
C TRP A 65 -15.78 -0.91 0.66
N ALA A 66 -15.75 -1.56 -0.51
CA ALA A 66 -16.58 -1.19 -1.65
C ALA A 66 -18.09 -1.38 -1.42
N SER A 67 -18.51 -2.49 -0.79
CA SER A 67 -19.94 -2.75 -0.52
C SER A 67 -20.56 -1.72 0.42
N GLU A 68 -19.79 -1.28 1.41
CA GLU A 68 -20.20 -0.29 2.42
C GLU A 68 -19.90 1.16 2.01
N ARG A 69 -19.32 1.38 0.82
CA ARG A 69 -18.85 2.68 0.32
C ARG A 69 -18.02 3.47 1.35
N CYS A 70 -17.22 2.77 2.16
CA CYS A 70 -16.42 3.37 3.22
C CYS A 70 -14.94 3.32 2.88
N THR A 71 -14.20 4.40 3.14
CA THR A 71 -12.73 4.41 3.02
C THR A 71 -12.11 4.80 4.35
N ARG A 72 -11.09 4.07 4.77
CA ARG A 72 -10.39 4.34 6.03
C ARG A 72 -8.89 4.18 5.86
N LYS A 73 -8.16 5.05 6.54
CA LYS A 73 -6.72 4.92 6.70
C LYS A 73 -6.45 3.86 7.77
N THR A 74 -5.74 2.81 7.40
CA THR A 74 -5.41 1.71 8.30
C THR A 74 -3.95 1.31 8.16
N ARG A 75 -3.42 0.62 9.18
CA ARG A 75 -2.07 0.08 9.17
C ARG A 75 -2.03 -1.19 8.32
N ILE A 76 -0.95 -1.35 7.56
CA ILE A 76 -0.62 -2.59 6.84
C ILE A 76 0.10 -3.52 7.83
N ILE A 77 -0.44 -4.72 8.01
CA ILE A 77 0.12 -5.74 8.90
C ILE A 77 1.17 -6.53 8.12
N ASP A 78 0.75 -7.16 7.02
CA ASP A 78 1.61 -8.08 6.30
C ASP A 78 1.29 -8.20 4.81
N VAL A 79 2.25 -8.67 4.01
CA VAL A 79 2.06 -9.12 2.63
C VAL A 79 1.96 -10.64 2.63
N VAL A 80 0.84 -11.18 2.15
CA VAL A 80 0.55 -12.62 2.20
C VAL A 80 0.71 -13.27 0.83
N TYR A 81 0.36 -12.57 -0.24
CA TYR A 81 0.42 -13.15 -1.58
C TYR A 81 0.76 -12.10 -2.64
N ASN A 82 1.43 -12.55 -3.70
CA ASN A 82 1.68 -11.78 -4.89
C ASN A 82 1.82 -12.72 -6.10
N ALA A 83 1.04 -12.47 -7.16
CA ALA A 83 1.00 -13.36 -8.33
C ALA A 83 2.29 -13.37 -9.15
N SER A 84 3.05 -12.27 -9.18
CA SER A 84 4.20 -12.16 -10.09
C SER A 84 5.49 -12.81 -9.58
N ASN A 85 5.70 -12.82 -8.26
CA ASN A 85 6.93 -13.32 -7.64
C ASN A 85 6.76 -13.52 -6.12
N ASN A 86 7.13 -14.69 -5.61
CA ASN A 86 7.08 -15.06 -4.20
C ASN A 86 8.15 -14.36 -3.34
N GLU A 87 9.27 -13.92 -3.90
CA GLU A 87 10.29 -13.16 -3.17
C GLU A 87 9.75 -11.82 -2.63
N LEU A 88 8.75 -11.26 -3.31
CA LEU A 88 8.09 -10.04 -2.86
C LEU A 88 7.26 -10.29 -1.59
N VAL A 89 6.72 -11.50 -1.44
CA VAL A 89 6.04 -11.95 -0.21
C VAL A 89 7.04 -12.21 0.90
N ARG A 90 8.13 -12.95 0.63
CA ARG A 90 9.16 -13.27 1.65
C ARG A 90 9.75 -12.01 2.25
N THR A 91 10.02 -11.01 1.40
CA THR A 91 10.69 -9.77 1.81
C THR A 91 9.74 -8.63 2.15
N LYS A 92 8.41 -8.88 2.18
CA LYS A 92 7.39 -7.88 2.53
C LYS A 92 7.45 -6.61 1.67
N THR A 93 7.56 -6.80 0.37
CA THR A 93 7.61 -5.70 -0.62
C THR A 93 6.22 -5.34 -1.11
N LEU A 94 5.88 -4.05 -1.03
CA LEU A 94 4.62 -3.52 -1.53
C LEU A 94 4.73 -3.21 -3.03
N VAL A 95 3.90 -3.87 -3.83
CA VAL A 95 3.76 -3.67 -5.29
C VAL A 95 2.29 -3.59 -5.68
N LYS A 96 1.98 -3.06 -6.86
CA LYS A 96 0.61 -3.18 -7.39
C LYS A 96 0.28 -4.67 -7.54
N ASN A 97 -0.92 -5.07 -7.15
CA ASN A 97 -1.41 -6.47 -7.15
C ASN A 97 -0.92 -7.36 -5.98
N CYS A 98 -0.28 -6.81 -4.95
CA CYS A 98 -0.03 -7.58 -3.73
C CYS A 98 -1.32 -7.72 -2.89
N ILE A 99 -1.57 -8.90 -2.34
CA ILE A 99 -2.61 -9.13 -1.33
C ILE A 99 -1.99 -8.91 0.05
N VAL A 100 -2.60 -8.01 0.82
CA VAL A 100 -2.10 -7.57 2.12
C VAL A 100 -3.15 -7.77 3.21
N LEU A 101 -2.68 -8.02 4.42
CA LEU A 101 -3.48 -7.96 5.63
C LEU A 101 -3.41 -6.54 6.20
N ILE A 102 -4.57 -6.02 6.58
CA ILE A 102 -4.72 -4.68 7.16
C ILE A 102 -5.33 -4.78 8.54
N ASP A 103 -5.07 -3.77 9.36
CA ASP A 103 -5.80 -3.60 10.62
C ASP A 103 -7.27 -3.23 10.33
N ALA A 104 -8.19 -4.02 10.89
CA ALA A 104 -9.62 -3.87 10.72
C ALA A 104 -10.25 -2.91 11.73
N THR A 105 -9.53 -2.45 12.78
CA THR A 105 -10.10 -1.62 13.85
C THR A 105 -10.86 -0.39 13.34
N PRO A 106 -10.39 0.37 12.32
CA PRO A 106 -11.10 1.58 11.87
C PRO A 106 -12.38 1.25 11.09
N PHE A 107 -12.44 0.08 10.45
CA PHE A 107 -13.64 -0.39 9.77
C PHE A 107 -14.66 -0.97 10.76
N ARG A 108 -14.21 -1.72 11.78
CA ARG A 108 -15.08 -2.23 12.85
C ARG A 108 -15.77 -1.09 13.60
N LEU A 109 -15.01 -0.08 14.03
CA LEU A 109 -15.55 1.08 14.72
C LEU A 109 -16.55 1.86 13.85
N TRP A 110 -16.24 2.01 12.56
CA TRP A 110 -17.17 2.67 11.64
C TRP A 110 -18.49 1.91 11.50
N TYR A 111 -18.43 0.59 11.34
CA TYR A 111 -19.62 -0.24 11.18
C TYR A 111 -20.50 -0.23 12.44
N GLU A 112 -19.88 -0.35 13.62
CA GLU A 112 -20.58 -0.26 14.90
C GLU A 112 -21.28 1.10 15.06
N ASN A 113 -20.64 2.20 14.67
CA ASN A 113 -21.25 3.53 14.74
C ASN A 113 -22.32 3.76 13.66
N HIS A 114 -22.16 3.17 12.47
CA HIS A 114 -23.08 3.37 11.35
C HIS A 114 -24.37 2.54 11.51
N TYR A 115 -24.25 1.31 12.01
CA TYR A 115 -25.38 0.38 12.13
C TYR A 115 -25.84 0.15 13.57
N ALA A 116 -25.12 0.66 14.58
CA ALA A 116 -25.36 0.38 16.01
C ALA A 116 -25.35 -1.13 16.35
N LEU A 117 -24.71 -1.95 15.51
CA LEU A 117 -24.64 -3.40 15.66
C LEU A 117 -23.20 -3.83 15.94
N PRO A 118 -22.95 -4.63 17.00
CA PRO A 118 -21.62 -5.15 17.28
C PRO A 118 -21.22 -6.23 16.26
N LEU A 119 -20.04 -6.09 15.66
CA LEU A 119 -19.44 -7.11 14.79
C LEU A 119 -18.74 -8.18 15.62
N GLY A 120 -18.89 -9.46 15.24
CA GLY A 120 -18.13 -10.57 15.81
C GLY A 120 -18.66 -11.16 17.12
N LYS A 121 -19.83 -10.73 17.61
CA LYS A 121 -20.51 -11.40 18.73
C LYS A 121 -21.45 -12.49 18.21
N LYS A 122 -21.40 -13.69 18.81
CA LYS A 122 -22.36 -14.78 18.53
C LYS A 122 -23.77 -14.29 18.86
N LYS A 123 -24.74 -14.59 17.98
CA LYS A 123 -26.15 -14.27 18.16
C LYS A 123 -26.63 -14.86 19.50
N GLY A 124 -27.03 -14.00 20.45
CA GLY A 124 -27.48 -14.40 21.80
C GLY A 124 -26.54 -14.05 22.96
N ALA A 125 -25.31 -13.56 22.71
CA ALA A 125 -24.46 -13.06 23.78
C ALA A 125 -24.96 -11.70 24.31
N LYS A 126 -25.42 -11.65 25.57
CA LYS A 126 -25.85 -10.41 26.23
C LYS A 126 -24.76 -9.33 26.14
N LEU A 127 -25.15 -8.12 25.78
CA LEU A 127 -24.32 -6.93 25.93
C LEU A 127 -24.08 -6.72 27.43
N VAL A 128 -22.88 -7.03 27.92
CA VAL A 128 -22.39 -6.39 29.14
C VAL A 128 -22.20 -4.92 28.77
N SER A 129 -23.12 -4.07 29.20
CA SER A 129 -23.00 -2.63 29.09
C SER A 129 -21.73 -2.21 29.83
N GLN A 130 -20.69 -1.81 29.10
CA GLN A 130 -19.64 -0.99 29.68
C GLN A 130 -20.20 0.43 29.86
N VAL A 131 -21.08 0.58 30.84
CA VAL A 131 -21.40 1.86 31.46
C VAL A 131 -20.78 1.82 32.85
N TRP A 132 -19.47 2.01 32.95
CA TRP A 132 -18.78 2.29 34.21
C TRP A 132 -17.43 2.95 33.91
N TYR A 133 -17.44 4.27 33.73
CA TYR A 133 -16.49 5.25 34.29
C TYR A 133 -16.68 6.62 33.61
N SER A 134 -17.69 7.38 34.03
CA SER A 134 -17.77 8.83 33.74
C SER A 134 -18.68 9.59 34.72
N LYS A 135 -18.98 9.02 35.90
CA LYS A 135 -19.83 9.71 36.88
C LYS A 135 -19.42 9.40 38.32
N ARG A 136 -18.31 10.01 38.73
CA ARG A 136 -18.00 10.45 40.10
C ARG A 136 -16.64 11.15 40.10
N MET A 137 -16.67 12.46 39.82
CA MET A 137 -15.57 13.41 40.07
C MET A 137 -16.17 14.71 40.66
N HIS A 138 -17.23 14.55 41.46
CA HIS A 138 -17.75 15.56 42.37
C HIS A 138 -18.26 14.80 43.60
N ASP A 139 -17.96 15.34 44.78
CA ASP A 139 -18.24 14.86 46.14
C ASP A 139 -17.11 14.01 46.76
N GLU A 140 -16.00 14.68 47.10
CA GLU A 140 -15.54 14.98 48.48
C GLU A 140 -14.35 15.96 48.44
#